data_AF-A0AB39VQU3-F1
#
_entry.id   AF-A0AB39VQU3-F1
#
_cell.length_a   1.000
_cell.length_b   1.000
_cell.length_c   1.000
_cell.angle_alpha   90.00
_cell.angle_beta   90.00
_cell.angle_gamma   90.00
#
_symmetry.space_group_name_H-M   'P 1'
#
loop_
_entity.id
_entity.type
_entity.pdbx_description
1 polymer ?
#
loop_
_entity_poly.entity_id
_entity_poly.type
_entity_poly.pdbx_seq_one_letter_code
_entity_poly.pdbx_strand_id
1 'polypeptide(L)' 'MATKMTDKQKEQFFRKQRSLNFQRSAALDDLQTEHVELSEDRVLDRIEELRRHYER' A
#
# COMPACT_ATOMS: atom_id res chain seq x y z
N MET A 1 -6.41 2.91 31.09
CA MET A 1 -5.02 2.45 30.79
C MET A 1 -4.99 2.05 29.33
N ALA A 2 -4.28 2.77 28.47
CA ALA A 2 -4.13 2.37 27.08
C ALA A 2 -3.18 1.16 27.01
N THR A 3 -3.73 -0.02 26.74
CA THR A 3 -2.94 -1.25 26.62
C THR A 3 -2.03 -1.14 25.40
N LYS A 4 -0.73 -1.36 25.58
CA LYS A 4 0.26 -1.34 24.49
C LYS A 4 -0.19 -2.29 23.37
N MET A 5 -0.23 -1.81 22.13
CA MET A 5 -0.57 -2.65 20.99
C MET A 5 0.41 -3.81 20.87
N THR A 6 -0.12 -5.01 20.69
CA THR A 6 0.64 -6.19 20.30
C THR A 6 1.20 -6.00 18.89
N ASP A 7 2.26 -6.74 18.54
CA ASP A 7 2.88 -6.60 17.22
C ASP A 7 1.92 -6.99 16.09
N LYS A 8 1.08 -8.01 16.30
CA LYS A 8 0.01 -8.38 15.36
C LYS A 8 -0.99 -7.25 15.13
N GLN A 9 -1.36 -6.51 16.19
CA GLN A 9 -2.26 -5.36 16.06
C GLN A 9 -1.61 -4.21 15.29
N LYS A 10 -0.31 -3.96 15.49
CA LYS A 10 0.44 -2.94 14.73
C LYS A 10 0.54 -3.32 13.25
N GLU A 11 0.87 -4.57 12.96
CA GLU A 11 0.96 -5.09 11.59
C GLU A 11 -0.39 -4.97 10.87
N GLN A 12 -1.48 -5.37 11.52
CA GLN A 12 -2.82 -5.24 10.96
C GLN A 12 -3.19 -3.77 10.71
N PHE A 13 -2.86 -2.87 11.65
CA PHE A 13 -3.11 -1.44 11.47
C PHE A 13 -2.31 -0.87 10.30
N PHE A 14 -1.03 -1.21 10.19
CA PHE A 14 -0.18 -0.82 9.08
C PHE A 14 -0.74 -1.29 7.73
N ARG A 15 -1.10 -2.57 7.61
CA ARG A 15 -1.70 -3.14 6.39
C ARG A 15 -2.96 -2.39 5.95
N LYS A 16 -3.81 -1.99 6.89
CA LYS A 16 -5.04 -1.25 6.60
C LYS A 16 -4.81 0.18 6.11
N GLN A 17 -3.75 0.84 6.59
CA GLN A 17 -3.54 2.27 6.34
C GLN A 17 -2.51 2.56 5.24
N ARG A 18 -1.60 1.63 4.93
CA ARG A 18 -0.46 1.90 4.05
C ARG A 18 -0.85 2.41 2.66
N SER A 19 -1.87 1.85 2.01
CA SER A 19 -2.28 2.27 0.65
C SER A 19 -2.89 3.67 0.65
N LEU A 20 -3.72 3.97 1.66
CA LEU A 20 -4.32 5.28 1.85
C LEU A 20 -3.26 6.34 2.18
N ASN A 21 -2.31 5.98 3.06
CA ASN A 21 -1.20 6.85 3.41
C ASN A 21 -0.29 7.12 2.21
N PHE A 22 -0.02 6.11 1.37
CA PHE A 22 0.76 6.30 0.15
C PHE A 22 0.07 7.26 -0.83
N GLN A 23 -1.23 7.07 -1.08
CA GLN A 23 -2.00 7.97 -1.93
C GLN A 23 -1.96 9.43 -1.44
N ARG A 24 -2.16 9.63 -0.13
CA ARG A 24 -2.08 10.96 0.49
C ARG A 24 -0.66 11.54 0.45
N SER A 25 0.35 10.71 0.62
CA SER A 25 1.75 11.11 0.50
C SER A 25 2.08 11.56 -0.92
N ALA A 26 1.67 10.78 -1.93
CA ALA A 26 1.84 11.14 -3.33
C ALA A 26 1.14 12.47 -3.67
N ALA A 27 -0.04 12.72 -3.09
CA ALA A 27 -0.73 13.99 -3.26
C ALA A 27 0.02 15.20 -2.67
N LEU A 28 0.92 15.02 -1.69
CA LEU A 28 1.80 16.09 -1.21
C LEU A 28 2.85 16.50 -2.24
N ASP A 29 3.19 15.59 -3.16
CA ASP A 29 4.10 15.80 -4.29
C ASP A 29 3.33 16.13 -5.59
N ASP A 30 2.06 16.54 -5.47
CA ASP A 30 1.14 16.81 -6.58
C ASP A 30 0.88 15.61 -7.53
N LEU A 31 1.24 14.39 -7.10
CA LEU A 31 1.00 13.16 -7.85
C LEU A 31 -0.40 12.61 -7.54
N GLN A 32 -1.30 12.72 -8.51
CA GLN A 32 -2.63 12.11 -8.43
C GLN A 32 -2.52 10.60 -8.74
N THR A 33 -2.55 9.79 -7.70
CA THR A 33 -2.48 8.33 -7.78
C THR A 33 -3.80 7.69 -7.35
N GLU A 34 -4.18 6.60 -8.00
CA GLU A 34 -5.38 5.83 -7.64
C GLU A 34 -5.17 5.05 -6.34
N HIS A 35 -6.27 4.82 -5.63
CA HIS A 35 -6.22 4.02 -4.40
C HIS A 35 -6.02 2.54 -4.74
N VAL A 36 -4.95 1.95 -4.21
CA VAL A 36 -4.61 0.54 -4.46
C VAL A 36 -5.35 -0.37 -3.47
N GLU A 37 -6.38 -1.07 -3.95
CA GLU A 37 -7.21 -2.03 -3.19
C GLU A 37 -6.74 -3.49 -3.30
N LEU A 38 -5.65 -3.75 -4.03
CA LEU A 38 -5.13 -5.10 -4.23
C LEU A 38 -4.65 -5.74 -2.92
N SER A 39 -4.91 -7.04 -2.77
CA SER A 39 -4.31 -7.84 -1.69
C SER A 39 -2.80 -8.00 -1.91
N GLU A 40 -2.05 -8.29 -0.84
CA GLU A 40 -0.57 -8.43 -0.89
C GLU A 40 -0.08 -9.34 -2.01
N ASP A 41 -0.70 -10.51 -2.13
CA ASP A 41 -0.32 -11.52 -3.13
C ASP A 41 -0.54 -11.02 -4.57
N ARG A 42 -1.58 -10.20 -4.78
CA ARG A 42 -1.93 -9.66 -6.11
C ARG A 42 -1.09 -8.46 -6.52
N VAL A 43 -0.55 -7.73 -5.55
CA VAL A 43 0.32 -6.57 -5.84
C VAL A 43 1.59 -7.02 -6.56
N LEU A 44 2.21 -8.12 -6.13
CA LEU A 44 3.44 -8.62 -6.74
C LEU A 44 3.20 -9.11 -8.17
N ASP A 45 2.14 -9.88 -8.39
CA ASP A 45 1.73 -10.32 -9.73
C ASP A 45 1.51 -9.10 -10.65
N ARG A 46 0.83 -8.07 -10.15
CA ARG A 46 0.56 -6.87 -10.93
C ARG A 46 1.83 -6.09 -11.28
N ILE A 47 2.79 -6.01 -10.36
CA ILE A 47 4.09 -5.37 -10.63
C ILE A 47 4.84 -6.12 -11.72
N GLU A 48 4.85 -7.45 -11.67
CA GLU A 48 5.50 -8.29 -12.68
C GLU A 48 4.86 -8.13 -14.07
N GLU A 49 3.53 -8.07 -14.15
CA GLU A 49 2.82 -7.74 -15.39
C GLU A 49 3.21 -6.37 -15.94
N LEU A 50 3.25 -5.35 -15.08
CA LEU A 50 3.58 -3.98 -15.48
C LEU A 50 5.04 -3.87 -15.96
N ARG A 51 5.99 -4.55 -15.32
CA ARG A 51 7.38 -4.61 -15.79
C ARG A 51 7.45 -5.15 -17.21
N ARG A 52 6.84 -6.31 -17.47
CA ARG A 52 6.82 -6.91 -18.82
C ARG A 52 6.18 -6.01 -19.87
N HIS A 53 5.18 -5.21 -19.47
CA HIS A 53 4.49 -4.29 -20.36
C HIS A 53 5.36 -3.07 -20.74
N TYR A 54 6.10 -2.50 -19.79
CA TYR A 54 6.85 -1.25 -19.99
C TYR A 54 8.36 -1.44 -20.28
N GLU A 55 8.94 -2.61 -20.01
CA GLU A 55 10.36 -2.92 -20.32
C GLU A 55 10.59 -3.37 -21.77
N ARG A 56 9.55 -3.34 -22.61
CA ARG A 56 9.63 -3.58 -24.05
C ARG A 56 10.01 -2.32 -24.82
#